data_AF-A0A9E1J935-F1
#
_entry.id   AF-A0A9E1J935-F1
#
_cell.length_a   1.000
_cell.length_b   1.000
_cell.length_c   1.000
_cell.angle_alpha   90.00
_cell.angle_beta   90.00
_cell.angle_gamma   90.00
#
_symmetry.space_group_name_H-M   'P 1'
#
loop_
_entity.id
_entity.type
_entity.pdbx_description
1 polymer ?
#
loop_
_entity_poly.entity_id
_entity_poly.type
_entity_poly.pdbx_seq_one_letter_code
_entity_poly.pdbx_strand_id
1 'polypeptide(L)' 'MGREIEIKAATGGVFAAYLSLPETTPAPGIVLLPEVFNTNEHIRSVADGYAAEGFCVIAPDV' A
#
# COMPACT_ATOMS: atom_id res chain seq x y z
N MET A 1 5.60 -8.06 -6.32
CA MET A 1 5.88 -6.60 -6.39
C MET A 1 4.56 -5.88 -6.61
N GLY A 2 4.26 -4.95 -5.72
CA GLY A 2 3.13 -4.04 -5.84
C GLY A 2 3.27 -2.99 -6.93
N ARG A 3 2.23 -2.16 -7.08
CA ARG A 3 2.10 -1.11 -8.08
C ARG A 3 1.64 0.20 -7.44
N GLU A 4 1.97 1.33 -8.06
CA GLU A 4 1.36 2.59 -7.67
C GLU A 4 -0.07 2.72 -8.17
N ILE A 5 -0.91 3.35 -7.36
CA ILE A 5 -2.29 3.71 -7.65
C ILE A 5 -2.58 5.12 -7.12
N GLU A 6 -3.62 5.75 -7.65
CA GLU A 6 -4.13 7.03 -7.13
C GLU A 6 -5.36 6.79 -6.26
N ILE A 7 -5.45 7.52 -5.14
CA ILE A 7 -6.60 7.53 -4.23
C ILE A 7 -7.21 8.92 -4.20
N LYS A 8 -8.53 8.99 -4.43
CA LYS A 8 -9.31 10.22 -4.26
C LYS A 8 -9.63 10.41 -2.78
N ALA A 9 -9.15 11.49 -2.18
CA ALA A 9 -9.50 11.88 -0.83
C ALA A 9 -10.93 12.45 -0.78
N ALA A 10 -11.61 12.25 0.34
CA ALA A 10 -12.96 12.80 0.55
C ALA A 10 -13.01 14.34 0.49
N THR A 11 -11.88 15.01 0.75
CA THR A 11 -11.72 16.47 0.68
C THR A 11 -11.50 17.00 -0.75
N GLY A 12 -11.49 16.12 -1.76
CA GLY A 12 -11.34 16.50 -3.17
C GLY A 12 -9.91 16.48 -3.72
N GLY A 13 -8.91 16.18 -2.88
CA GLY A 13 -7.54 15.92 -3.31
C GLY A 13 -7.33 14.52 -3.87
N VAL A 14 -6.18 14.30 -4.51
CA VAL A 14 -5.71 12.98 -4.95
C VAL A 14 -4.30 12.78 -4.39
N PHE A 15 -4.02 11.58 -3.91
CA PHE A 15 -2.68 11.20 -3.46
C PHE A 15 -2.31 9.81 -3.98
N ALA A 16 -1.01 9.57 -4.12
CA ALA A 16 -0.51 8.28 -4.58
C ALA A 16 -0.53 7.24 -3.44
N ALA A 17 -0.55 5.97 -3.79
CA ALA A 17 -0.37 4.89 -2.84
C ALA A 17 0.28 3.69 -3.52
N TYR A 18 1.06 2.93 -2.76
CA TYR A 18 1.58 1.65 -3.20
C TYR A 18 0.64 0.52 -2.79
N LEU A 19 0.16 -0.25 -3.76
CA LEU A 19 -0.72 -1.40 -3.56
C LEU A 19 0.04 -2.69 -3.85
N SER A 20 0.19 -3.55 -2.85
CA SER A 20 0.72 -4.90 -2.99
C SER A 20 -0.38 -5.93 -2.73
N LEU A 21 -0.53 -6.87 -3.66
CA LEU A 21 -1.56 -7.91 -3.61
C LEU A 21 -0.92 -9.27 -3.33
N PRO A 22 -1.57 -10.12 -2.52
CA PRO A 22 -1.14 -11.50 -2.33
C PRO A 22 -1.45 -12.33 -3.59
N GLU A 23 -0.89 -13.53 -3.68
CA GLU A 23 -1.12 -14.42 -4.83
C GLU A 23 -2.60 -14.82 -5.00
N THR A 24 -3.34 -14.92 -3.90
CA THR A 24 -4.75 -15.32 -3.90
C THR A 24 -5.62 -14.25 -3.24
N THR A 25 -6.71 -13.90 -3.91
CA THR A 25 -7.77 -13.01 -3.40
C THR A 25 -9.13 -13.71 -3.45
N PRO A 26 -10.09 -13.41 -2.55
CA PRO A 26 -10.07 -12.33 -1.54
C PRO A 26 -9.14 -12.62 -0.37
N ALA A 27 -8.60 -11.56 0.22
CA ALA A 27 -7.64 -11.60 1.31
C ALA A 27 -7.93 -10.49 2.33
N PRO A 28 -7.53 -10.64 3.61
CA PRO A 28 -7.60 -9.58 4.61
C PRO A 28 -6.77 -8.36 4.18
N GLY A 29 -7.26 -7.16 4.49
CA GLY A 29 -6.64 -5.89 4.09
C GLY A 29 -5.81 -5.24 5.20
N ILE A 30 -4.66 -4.65 4.84
CA ILE A 30 -3.81 -3.82 5.70
C ILE A 30 -3.64 -2.44 5.05
N VAL A 31 -3.87 -1.38 5.84
CA VAL A 31 -3.42 -0.02 5.50
C VAL A 31 -2.11 0.22 6.26
N LEU A 32 -1.00 0.27 5.53
CA LEU A 32 0.34 0.48 6.09
C LEU A 32 0.64 1.98 6.09
N LEU A 33 0.77 2.58 7.27
CA LEU A 33 1.11 4.01 7.38
C LEU A 33 2.64 4.18 7.38
N PRO A 34 3.18 5.01 6.46
CA PRO A 34 4.61 5.21 6.36
C PRO A 34 5.18 6.05 7.51
N GLU A 35 6.51 6.01 7.63
CA GLU A 35 7.29 6.93 8.46
C GLU A 35 7.35 8.35 7.85
N VAL A 36 8.16 9.25 8.43
CA VAL A 36 8.28 10.67 8.02
C VAL A 36 8.75 10.92 6.59
N PHE A 37 9.22 9.87 5.89
CA PHE A 37 9.68 9.91 4.50
C PHE A 37 8.66 9.34 3.50
N ASN A 38 7.42 9.14 3.95
CA ASN A 38 6.33 8.56 3.17
C ASN A 38 6.70 7.19 2.55
N THR A 39 6.09 6.85 1.41
CA THR A 39 6.20 5.53 0.80
C THR A 39 7.51 5.39 0.00
N ASN A 40 8.62 5.19 0.73
CA ASN A 40 9.94 4.90 0.20
C ASN A 40 10.15 3.40 -0.11
N GLU A 41 11.33 3.03 -0.61
CA GLU A 41 11.67 1.63 -0.93
C GLU A 41 11.54 0.68 0.27
N HIS A 42 11.87 1.13 1.48
CA HIS A 42 11.72 0.34 2.69
C HIS A 42 10.24 0.03 2.97
N ILE A 43 9.36 1.04 2.92
CA ILE A 43 7.91 0.85 3.11
C ILE A 43 7.32 -0.08 2.04
N ARG A 44 7.74 0.06 0.78
CA ARG A 44 7.31 -0.84 -0.31
C ARG A 44 7.73 -2.29 -0.03
N SER A 45 8.95 -2.51 0.47
CA SER A 45 9.41 -3.84 0.87
C SER A 45 8.62 -4.43 2.03
N VAL A 46 8.20 -3.62 3.01
CA VAL A 46 7.34 -4.07 4.11
C VAL A 46 5.96 -4.45 3.59
N ALA A 47 5.38 -3.64 2.70
CA ALA A 47 4.10 -3.94 2.07
C ALA A 47 4.14 -5.24 1.25
N ASP A 48 5.19 -5.44 0.46
CA ASP A 48 5.41 -6.67 -0.30
C ASP A 48 5.60 -7.90 0.61
N GLY A 49 6.25 -7.74 1.77
CA GLY A 49 6.41 -8.80 2.77
C GLY A 49 5.07 -9.27 3.34
N TYR A 50 4.21 -8.33 3.76
CA TYR A 50 2.85 -8.67 4.22
C TYR A 50 1.99 -9.26 3.10
N ALA A 51 2.18 -8.81 1.85
CA ALA A 51 1.47 -9.41 0.72
C ALA A 51 1.90 -10.86 0.45
N ALA A 52 3.18 -11.17 0.62
CA ALA A 52 3.67 -12.55 0.54
C ALA A 52 3.06 -13.46 1.63
N GLU A 53 2.73 -12.91 2.79
CA GLU A 53 2.03 -13.61 3.89
C GLU A 53 0.49 -13.70 3.68
N GLY A 54 -0.03 -13.27 2.53
CA GLY A 54 -1.43 -13.45 2.18
C GLY A 54 -2.35 -12.25 2.46
N PHE A 55 -1.80 -11.06 2.71
CA PHE A 55 -2.58 -9.84 2.93
C PHE A 55 -2.67 -8.94 1.69
N CYS A 56 -3.79 -8.26 1.49
CA CYS A 56 -3.86 -7.12 0.55
C CYS A 56 -3.37 -5.87 1.27
N VAL A 57 -2.30 -5.23 0.78
CA VAL A 57 -1.63 -4.15 1.51
C VAL A 57 -1.61 -2.87 0.68
N ILE A 58 -2.04 -1.76 1.28
CA ILE A 58 -1.97 -0.43 0.68
C ILE A 58 -1.15 0.51 1.58
N ALA A 59 -0.17 1.20 1.00
CA ALA A 59 0.64 2.20 1.68
C ALA A 59 0.40 3.59 1.03
N PRO A 60 -0.40 4.47 1.67
CA PRO A 60 -0.60 5.85 1.22
C PRO A 60 0.70 6.66 1.19
N ASP A 61 0.87 7.51 0.18
CA ASP A 61 1.91 8.54 0.11
C ASP A 61 1.25 9.91 0.31
N VAL A 62 1.32 10.43 1.54
CA VAL A 62 0.55 11.59 2.03
C VAL A 62 1.41 12.58 2.81
#